data_AF-A0A357R687-F1
#
_entry.id   AF-A0A357R687-F1
#
_cell.length_a   1.000
_cell.length_b   1.000
_cell.length_c   1.000
_cell.angle_alpha   90.00
_cell.angle_beta   90.00
_cell.angle_gamma   90.00
#
_symmetry.space_group_name_H-M   'P 1'
#
loop_
_entity.id
_entity.type
_entity.pdbx_description
1 polymer ?
#
loop_
_entity_poly.entity_id
_entity_poly.type
_entity_poly.pdbx_seq_one_letter_code
_entity_poly.pdbx_strand_id
1 'polypeptide(L)'
;LSNRGNAGGVGSSVVSILREVMSYSFDYILIETVGAGQSEVKIASIADTTLVVSVPNLGDDIQAVKSGILEIADIFVINKADLPGVDSLYTALRESAQKQVDGWTAPLCQTVALEGLGIDALLVEIDKHWQWLQQSGRLLEKRKFAAKFEIMELSRVLLQKHLDKVPAEVLARNLNRKDINLLQRLDEVYAEILNLFGEV
;
A
#
# COMPACT_ATOMS: atom_id res chain seq x y z
N LEU A 1 -15.14 -3.04 -7.11
CA LEU A 1 -14.51 -4.12 -6.31
C LEU A 1 -14.97 -3.98 -4.87
N SER A 2 -15.98 -4.73 -4.43
CA SER A 2 -16.59 -4.57 -3.10
C SER A 2 -16.21 -5.73 -2.19
N ASN A 3 -15.68 -5.41 -1.00
CA ASN A 3 -15.28 -6.34 0.04
C ASN A 3 -16.52 -7.01 0.67
N ARG A 4 -16.92 -8.19 0.19
CA ARG A 4 -17.87 -9.05 0.91
C ARG A 4 -17.11 -10.20 1.56
N GLY A 5 -16.64 -9.94 2.78
CA GLY A 5 -16.42 -11.00 3.78
C GLY A 5 -15.02 -11.59 3.90
N ASN A 6 -13.99 -11.07 3.22
CA ASN A 6 -12.63 -11.57 3.41
C ASN A 6 -11.72 -10.48 3.97
N ALA A 7 -11.43 -10.54 5.27
CA ALA A 7 -10.59 -9.57 5.98
C ALA A 7 -9.12 -9.52 5.46
N GLY A 8 -8.75 -10.35 4.48
CA GLY A 8 -7.48 -10.31 3.73
C GLY A 8 -7.62 -10.26 2.19
N GLY A 9 -8.81 -9.97 1.65
CA GLY A 9 -9.12 -10.20 0.23
C GLY A 9 -8.62 -9.12 -0.74
N VAL A 10 -8.47 -7.87 -0.30
CA VAL A 10 -8.11 -6.76 -1.20
C VAL A 10 -6.62 -6.78 -1.54
N GLY A 11 -5.75 -6.98 -0.54
CA GLY A 11 -4.30 -7.05 -0.74
C GLY A 11 -3.88 -8.21 -1.66
N SER A 12 -4.39 -9.42 -1.40
CA SER A 12 -4.06 -10.61 -2.20
C SER A 12 -4.54 -10.56 -3.65
N SER A 13 -5.74 -10.03 -3.90
CA SER A 13 -6.28 -9.89 -5.26
C SER A 13 -5.50 -8.83 -6.05
N VAL A 14 -5.17 -7.69 -5.42
CA VAL A 14 -4.39 -6.62 -6.06
C VAL A 14 -2.98 -7.11 -6.40
N VAL A 15 -2.30 -7.81 -5.49
CA VAL A 15 -0.96 -8.38 -5.76
C VAL A 15 -0.98 -9.35 -6.95
N SER A 16 -2.00 -10.21 -7.04
CA SER A 16 -2.14 -11.16 -8.15
C SER A 16 -2.37 -10.47 -9.49
N ILE A 17 -3.26 -9.46 -9.51
CA ILE A 17 -3.53 -8.64 -10.71
C ILE A 17 -2.29 -7.87 -11.11
N LEU A 18 -1.57 -7.27 -10.15
CA LEU A 18 -0.35 -6.53 -10.43
C LEU A 18 0.71 -7.41 -11.08
N ARG A 19 0.91 -8.65 -10.61
CA ARG A 19 1.83 -9.58 -11.29
C ARG A 19 1.45 -9.84 -12.74
N GLU A 20 0.17 -10.09 -12.97
CA GLU A 20 -0.31 -10.34 -14.32
C GLU A 20 -0.11 -9.10 -15.20
N VAL A 21 -0.47 -7.92 -14.72
CA VAL A 21 -0.26 -6.65 -15.43
C VAL A 21 1.23 -6.36 -15.68
N MET A 22 2.09 -6.60 -14.68
CA MET A 22 3.55 -6.43 -14.80
C MET A 22 4.20 -7.43 -15.78
N SER A 23 3.51 -8.51 -16.16
CA SER A 23 4.00 -9.42 -17.20
C SER A 23 3.86 -8.84 -18.62
N TYR A 24 3.03 -7.81 -18.78
CA TYR A 24 2.88 -7.05 -20.01
C TYR A 24 3.85 -5.87 -20.04
N SER A 25 4.17 -5.40 -21.24
CA SER A 25 5.11 -4.28 -21.48
C SER A 25 4.39 -2.93 -21.41
N PHE A 26 3.87 -2.57 -20.25
CA PHE A 26 3.38 -1.22 -19.98
C PHE A 26 4.50 -0.35 -19.39
N ASP A 27 4.62 0.88 -19.87
CA ASP A 27 5.57 1.85 -19.32
C ASP A 27 5.14 2.38 -17.95
N TYR A 28 3.82 2.47 -17.72
CA TYR A 28 3.22 2.96 -16.47
C TYR A 28 2.08 2.04 -16.01
N ILE A 29 2.06 1.75 -14.71
CA ILE A 29 0.96 1.04 -14.04
C ILE A 29 0.43 1.94 -12.93
N LEU A 30 -0.83 2.36 -13.04
CA LEU A 30 -1.47 3.20 -12.03
C LEU A 30 -2.29 2.32 -11.08
N ILE A 31 -2.07 2.51 -9.78
CA ILE A 31 -2.79 1.82 -8.72
C ILE A 31 -3.60 2.84 -7.95
N GLU A 32 -4.92 2.77 -8.07
CA GLU A 32 -5.85 3.62 -7.33
C GLU A 32 -6.45 2.84 -6.15
N THR A 33 -6.44 3.45 -4.97
CA THR A 33 -7.13 2.92 -3.80
C THR A 33 -8.49 3.59 -3.65
N VAL A 34 -9.47 2.86 -3.12
CA VAL A 34 -10.84 3.37 -2.90
C VAL A 34 -10.97 4.31 -1.70
N GLY A 35 -9.88 4.58 -1.00
CA GLY A 35 -9.86 5.37 0.22
C GLY A 35 -8.46 5.42 0.84
N ALA A 36 -8.43 5.79 2.11
CA ALA A 36 -7.20 6.13 2.82
C ALA A 36 -7.06 5.35 4.17
N GLY A 37 -7.68 4.18 4.24
CA GLY A 37 -7.55 3.27 5.38
C GLY A 37 -6.19 2.58 5.42
N GLN A 38 -5.93 1.85 6.51
CA GLN A 38 -4.64 1.17 6.73
C GLN A 38 -4.31 0.10 5.67
N SER A 39 -5.33 -0.52 5.07
CA SER A 39 -5.12 -1.49 3.99
C SER A 39 -4.74 -0.79 2.69
N GLU A 40 -5.40 0.33 2.40
CA GLU A 40 -5.17 1.18 1.24
C GLU A 40 -3.78 1.81 1.30
N VAL A 41 -3.37 2.34 2.46
CA VAL A 41 -2.02 2.88 2.70
C VAL A 41 -0.94 1.83 2.43
N LYS A 42 -1.16 0.58 2.84
CA LYS A 42 -0.22 -0.53 2.55
C LYS A 42 -0.16 -0.90 1.08
N ILE A 43 -1.27 -0.81 0.36
CA ILE A 43 -1.32 -1.05 -1.09
C ILE A 43 -0.68 0.12 -1.84
N ALA A 44 -0.82 1.35 -1.37
CA ALA A 44 -0.15 2.49 -1.98
C ALA A 44 1.38 2.38 -1.80
N SER A 45 1.85 1.89 -0.64
CA SER A 45 3.29 1.81 -0.35
C SER A 45 4.08 0.76 -1.14
N ILE A 46 3.42 -0.12 -1.90
CA ILE A 46 4.11 -1.02 -2.84
C ILE A 46 4.48 -0.33 -4.16
N ALA A 47 3.93 0.85 -4.45
CA ALA A 47 4.24 1.60 -5.66
C ALA A 47 5.64 2.23 -5.60
N ASP A 48 6.30 2.32 -6.75
CA ASP A 48 7.57 3.02 -6.89
C ASP A 48 7.42 4.51 -6.54
N THR A 49 6.34 5.16 -6.99
CA THR A 49 5.97 6.54 -6.64
C THR A 49 4.54 6.58 -6.14
N THR A 50 4.32 7.13 -4.95
CA THR A 50 2.99 7.31 -4.35
C THR A 50 2.56 8.77 -4.45
N LEU A 51 1.39 9.00 -5.05
CA LEU A 51 0.74 10.30 -5.10
C LEU A 51 -0.35 10.39 -4.04
N VAL A 52 -0.32 11.42 -3.20
CA VAL A 52 -1.45 11.74 -2.31
C VAL A 52 -2.21 12.92 -2.87
N VAL A 53 -3.43 12.66 -3.35
CA VAL A 53 -4.30 13.66 -3.99
C VAL A 53 -5.31 14.18 -2.97
N SER A 54 -5.35 15.49 -2.79
CA SER A 54 -6.30 16.20 -1.92
C SER A 54 -7.04 17.28 -2.71
N VAL A 55 -8.21 17.68 -2.24
CA VAL A 55 -9.07 18.67 -2.89
C VAL A 55 -9.51 19.69 -1.82
N PRO A 56 -9.60 21.00 -2.11
CA PRO A 56 -10.02 21.99 -1.13
C PRO A 56 -11.47 21.82 -0.65
N ASN A 57 -11.72 22.16 0.63
CA ASN A 57 -13.03 22.28 1.28
C ASN A 57 -13.84 20.99 1.39
N LEU A 58 -13.21 19.82 1.49
CA LEU A 58 -13.91 18.55 1.71
C LEU A 58 -14.32 18.32 3.17
N GLY A 59 -14.13 19.33 4.03
CA GLY A 59 -14.61 19.34 5.43
C GLY A 59 -13.75 18.52 6.40
N ASP A 60 -12.91 17.63 5.87
CA ASP A 60 -11.96 16.76 6.58
C ASP A 60 -10.49 16.95 6.15
N ASP A 61 -10.21 18.05 5.42
CA ASP A 61 -8.94 18.31 4.71
C ASP A 61 -7.69 18.19 5.60
N ILE A 62 -7.84 18.33 6.92
CA ILE A 62 -6.76 18.26 7.91
C ILE A 62 -6.82 16.97 8.76
N GLN A 63 -7.96 16.27 8.82
CA GLN A 63 -8.08 15.01 9.59
C GLN A 63 -7.84 13.76 8.75
N ALA A 64 -8.26 13.73 7.48
CA ALA A 64 -7.88 12.66 6.54
C ALA A 64 -6.36 12.61 6.32
N VAL A 65 -5.68 13.73 6.55
CA VAL A 65 -4.23 13.94 6.46
C VAL A 65 -3.47 13.38 7.67
N LYS A 66 -4.14 13.03 8.79
CA LYS A 66 -3.50 12.68 10.07
C LYS A 66 -3.27 11.18 10.35
N SER A 67 -3.54 10.27 9.41
CA SER A 67 -3.52 8.81 9.65
C SER A 67 -2.34 8.04 9.02
N GLY A 68 -1.20 8.68 8.79
CA GLY A 68 -0.02 8.05 8.17
C GLY A 68 0.00 8.09 6.64
N ILE A 69 -1.04 8.65 6.00
CA ILE A 69 -1.10 8.84 4.54
C ILE A 69 -0.06 9.85 4.05
N LEU A 70 0.19 10.92 4.82
CA LEU A 70 1.23 11.88 4.46
C LEU A 70 2.63 11.28 4.50
N GLU A 71 2.85 10.28 5.37
CA GLU A 71 4.17 9.67 5.56
C GLU A 71 4.56 8.78 4.37
N ILE A 72 3.59 8.33 3.58
CA ILE A 72 3.81 7.50 2.39
C ILE A 72 3.86 8.30 1.09
N ALA A 73 3.62 9.61 1.13
CA ALA A 73 3.55 10.45 -0.06
C ALA A 73 4.95 10.75 -0.60
N ASP A 74 5.21 10.34 -1.83
CA ASP A 74 6.40 10.76 -2.56
C ASP A 74 6.14 12.11 -3.27
N ILE A 75 4.89 12.38 -3.62
CA ILE A 75 4.41 13.65 -4.20
C ILE A 75 3.02 13.97 -3.65
N PHE A 76 2.81 15.22 -3.27
CA PHE A 76 1.50 15.74 -2.88
C PHE A 76 0.84 16.43 -4.06
N VAL A 77 -0.45 16.21 -4.26
CA VAL A 77 -1.23 16.83 -5.33
C VAL A 77 -2.47 17.49 -4.74
N ILE A 78 -2.64 18.79 -4.97
CA ILE A 78 -3.89 19.50 -4.71
C ILE A 78 -4.64 19.59 -6.03
N ASN A 79 -5.67 18.76 -6.20
CA ASN A 79 -6.54 18.79 -7.37
C ASN A 79 -7.73 19.75 -7.13
N LYS A 80 -8.33 20.23 -8.22
CA LYS A 80 -9.30 21.33 -8.23
C LYS A 80 -8.74 22.61 -7.61
N ALA A 81 -7.52 22.96 -8.01
CA ALA A 81 -6.82 24.14 -7.53
C ALA A 81 -7.46 25.47 -7.96
N ASP A 82 -8.47 25.42 -8.83
CA ASP A 82 -9.37 26.51 -9.22
C ASP A 82 -10.41 26.86 -8.14
N LEU A 83 -10.61 25.98 -7.14
CA LEU A 83 -11.59 26.21 -6.09
C LEU A 83 -11.07 27.13 -4.97
N PRO A 84 -11.96 27.89 -4.30
CA PRO A 84 -11.61 28.59 -3.06
C PRO A 84 -10.99 27.64 -2.03
N GLY A 85 -10.18 28.16 -1.10
CA GLY A 85 -9.59 27.34 -0.02
C GLY A 85 -8.30 26.59 -0.42
N VAL A 86 -7.90 26.64 -1.69
CA VAL A 86 -6.63 26.05 -2.16
C VAL A 86 -5.41 26.55 -1.38
N ASP A 87 -5.34 27.84 -1.06
CA ASP A 87 -4.21 28.42 -0.31
C ASP A 87 -4.12 27.89 1.12
N SER A 88 -5.28 27.63 1.74
CA SER A 88 -5.35 27.07 3.09
C SER A 88 -4.86 25.62 3.10
N LEU A 89 -5.32 24.80 2.15
CA LEU A 89 -4.85 23.43 1.99
C LEU A 89 -3.37 23.37 1.63
N TYR A 90 -2.91 24.25 0.74
CA TYR A 90 -1.48 24.35 0.39
C TYR A 90 -0.64 24.62 1.63
N THR A 91 -1.03 25.60 2.45
CA THR A 91 -0.32 25.94 3.68
C THR A 91 -0.29 24.77 4.65
N ALA A 92 -1.41 24.05 4.81
CA ALA A 92 -1.49 22.89 5.69
C ALA A 92 -0.59 21.72 5.25
N LEU A 93 -0.49 21.47 3.94
CA LEU A 93 0.33 20.37 3.39
C LEU A 93 1.82 20.74 3.30
N ARG A 94 2.14 22.02 3.15
CA ARG A 94 3.52 22.51 2.95
C ARG A 94 4.47 22.05 4.05
N GLU A 95 4.05 22.07 5.31
CA GLU A 95 4.89 21.63 6.43
C GLU A 95 5.29 20.16 6.33
N SER A 96 4.40 19.32 5.79
CA SER A 96 4.66 17.90 5.58
C SER A 96 5.52 17.68 4.34
N ALA A 97 5.23 18.39 3.25
CA ALA A 97 5.99 18.34 2.00
C ALA A 97 7.46 18.81 2.16
N GLN A 98 7.73 19.76 3.06
CA GLN A 98 9.08 20.27 3.29
C GLN A 98 9.98 19.34 4.10
N LYS A 99 9.42 18.29 4.73
CA LYS A 99 10.23 17.31 5.45
C LYS A 99 10.94 16.42 4.45
N GLN A 100 12.26 16.36 4.57
CA GLN A 100 13.05 15.40 3.81
C GLN A 100 12.88 14.03 4.46
N VAL A 101 12.29 13.09 3.73
CA VAL A 101 12.13 11.70 4.13
C VAL A 101 13.12 10.87 3.32
N ASP A 102 14.04 10.22 4.02
CA ASP A 102 15.03 9.33 3.39
C ASP A 102 15.84 9.95 2.23
N GLY A 103 16.05 11.27 2.27
CA GLY A 103 16.80 11.99 1.25
C GLY A 103 15.94 12.63 0.15
N TRP A 104 14.63 12.37 0.12
CA TRP A 104 13.68 12.98 -0.82
C TRP A 104 12.80 14.03 -0.14
N THR A 105 12.54 15.14 -0.84
CA THR A 105 11.60 16.17 -0.39
C THR A 105 10.41 16.16 -1.35
N ALA A 106 9.25 15.74 -0.84
CA ALA A 106 8.06 15.56 -1.68
C ALA A 106 7.58 16.91 -2.26
N PRO A 107 7.47 17.06 -3.59
CA PRO A 107 6.91 18.26 -4.19
C PRO A 107 5.41 18.36 -3.91
N LEU A 108 4.91 19.59 -3.85
CA LEU A 108 3.49 19.90 -3.72
C LEU A 108 2.98 20.50 -5.03
N CYS A 109 2.26 19.70 -5.81
CA CYS A 109 1.74 20.07 -7.12
C CYS A 109 0.29 20.54 -7.02
N GLN A 110 -0.10 21.47 -7.88
CA GLN A 110 -1.49 21.93 -8.02
C GLN A 110 -2.01 21.54 -9.40
N THR A 111 -3.23 21.02 -9.48
CA THR A 111 -3.84 20.55 -10.73
C THR A 111 -5.32 20.95 -10.83
N VAL A 112 -5.80 21.09 -12.06
CA VAL A 112 -7.23 21.13 -12.40
C VAL A 112 -7.46 20.02 -13.41
N ALA A 113 -7.64 18.79 -12.91
CA ALA A 113 -7.59 17.59 -13.74
C ALA A 113 -8.60 17.60 -14.91
N LEU A 114 -9.80 18.17 -14.71
CA LEU A 114 -10.82 18.26 -15.77
C LEU A 114 -10.43 19.17 -16.93
N GLU A 115 -9.53 20.13 -16.69
CA GLU A 115 -9.01 21.06 -17.69
C GLU A 115 -7.61 20.67 -18.17
N GLY A 116 -7.03 19.60 -17.62
CA GLY A 116 -5.66 19.17 -17.91
C GLY A 116 -4.56 20.08 -17.33
N LEU A 117 -4.92 21.11 -16.54
CA LEU A 117 -3.94 22.06 -16.02
C LEU A 117 -3.07 21.45 -14.92
N GLY A 118 -1.76 21.68 -15.00
CA GLY A 118 -0.78 21.20 -14.03
C GLY A 118 -0.37 19.73 -14.19
N ILE A 119 -0.97 18.99 -15.13
CA ILE A 119 -0.69 17.57 -15.33
C ILE A 119 0.72 17.34 -15.89
N ASP A 120 1.16 18.14 -16.88
CA ASP A 120 2.52 18.03 -17.42
C ASP A 120 3.59 18.32 -16.35
N ALA A 121 3.34 19.31 -15.49
CA ALA A 121 4.23 19.62 -14.37
C ALA A 121 4.28 18.48 -13.34
N LEU A 122 3.13 17.84 -13.06
CA LEU A 122 3.07 16.66 -12.19
C LEU A 122 3.87 15.49 -12.78
N LEU A 123 3.76 15.23 -14.09
CA LEU A 123 4.54 14.18 -14.76
C LEU A 123 6.05 14.42 -14.64
N VAL A 124 6.49 15.67 -14.78
CA VAL A 124 7.90 16.05 -14.57
C VAL A 124 8.37 15.72 -13.15
N GLU A 125 7.55 15.97 -12.12
CA GLU A 125 7.90 15.62 -10.75
C GLU A 125 7.92 14.10 -10.51
N ILE A 126 7.01 13.35 -11.15
CA ILE A 126 7.03 11.87 -11.14
C ILE A 126 8.33 11.33 -11.74
N ASP A 127 8.75 11.87 -12.87
CA ASP A 127 10.00 11.46 -13.54
C ASP A 127 11.24 11.80 -12.70
N LYS A 128 11.25 12.97 -12.03
CA LYS A 128 12.32 13.34 -11.10
C LYS A 128 12.40 12.35 -9.93
N HIS A 129 11.27 11.98 -9.34
CA HIS A 129 11.25 11.00 -8.26
C HIS A 129 11.75 9.63 -8.74
N TRP A 130 11.32 9.19 -9.92
CA TRP A 130 11.80 7.95 -10.53
C TRP A 130 13.33 7.95 -10.74
N GLN A 131 13.88 9.02 -11.31
CA GLN A 131 15.33 9.17 -11.48
C GLN A 131 16.07 9.16 -10.14
N TRP A 132 15.52 9.83 -9.13
CA TRP A 132 16.08 9.84 -7.79
C TRP A 132 16.09 8.43 -7.16
N LEU A 133 15.01 7.65 -7.30
CA LEU A 133 14.96 6.26 -6.82
C LEU A 133 16.05 5.39 -7.43
N GLN A 134 16.30 5.57 -8.74
CA GLN A 134 17.35 4.83 -9.46
C GLN A 134 18.75 5.22 -8.97
N GLN A 135 19.02 6.51 -8.75
CA GLN A 135 20.33 7.01 -8.36
C GLN A 135 20.66 6.80 -6.88
N SER A 136 19.66 6.84 -6.01
CA SER A 136 19.81 6.71 -4.56
C SER A 136 19.89 5.26 -4.07
N GLY A 137 19.62 4.27 -4.93
CA GLY A 137 19.51 2.86 -4.56
C GLY A 137 18.21 2.50 -3.83
N ARG A 138 17.34 3.48 -3.57
CA ARG A 138 16.06 3.29 -2.86
C ARG A 138 15.06 2.46 -3.65
N LEU A 139 15.17 2.42 -4.98
CA LEU A 139 14.35 1.57 -5.83
C LEU A 139 14.43 0.10 -5.43
N LEU A 140 15.62 -0.40 -5.12
CA LEU A 140 15.81 -1.80 -4.74
C LEU A 140 15.14 -2.10 -3.38
N GLU A 141 15.24 -1.19 -2.42
CA GLU A 141 14.60 -1.34 -1.11
C GLU A 141 13.07 -1.30 -1.22
N LYS A 142 12.50 -0.40 -2.03
CA LYS A 142 11.06 -0.38 -2.32
C LYS A 142 10.60 -1.69 -2.96
N ARG A 143 11.32 -2.19 -3.97
CA ARG A 143 10.98 -3.47 -4.63
C ARG A 143 11.12 -4.67 -3.70
N LYS A 144 12.11 -4.65 -2.80
CA LYS A 144 12.27 -5.68 -1.76
C LYS A 144 11.11 -5.65 -0.77
N PHE A 145 10.64 -4.45 -0.39
CA PHE A 145 9.45 -4.29 0.43
C PHE A 145 8.21 -4.84 -0.28
N ALA A 146 7.99 -4.46 -1.54
CA ALA A 146 6.87 -4.94 -2.35
C ALA A 146 6.88 -6.48 -2.51
N ALA A 147 8.04 -7.08 -2.80
CA ALA A 147 8.19 -8.52 -2.88
C ALA A 147 7.90 -9.24 -1.55
N LYS A 148 8.36 -8.68 -0.41
CA LYS A 148 8.02 -9.22 0.92
C LYS A 148 6.53 -9.13 1.21
N PHE A 149 5.92 -7.98 0.91
CA PHE A 149 4.48 -7.76 1.09
C PHE A 149 3.70 -8.80 0.30
N GLU A 150 4.05 -9.00 -0.97
CA GLU A 150 3.46 -10.01 -1.83
C GLU A 150 3.58 -11.42 -1.24
N ILE A 151 4.78 -11.85 -0.86
CA ILE A 151 5.01 -13.20 -0.31
C ILE A 151 4.15 -13.40 0.95
N MET A 152 4.07 -12.38 1.81
CA MET A 152 3.29 -12.44 3.03
C MET A 152 1.78 -12.55 2.75
N GLU A 153 1.26 -11.79 1.78
CA GLU A 153 -0.16 -11.86 1.39
C GLU A 153 -0.52 -13.20 0.73
N LEU A 154 0.33 -13.71 -0.16
CA LEU A 154 0.14 -15.03 -0.76
C LEU A 154 0.21 -16.15 0.29
N SER A 155 1.17 -16.07 1.22
CA SER A 155 1.31 -17.04 2.31
C SER A 155 0.07 -17.05 3.20
N ARG A 156 -0.50 -15.87 3.52
CA ARG A 156 -1.75 -15.75 4.28
C ARG A 156 -2.91 -16.44 3.56
N VAL A 157 -3.07 -16.24 2.26
CA VAL A 157 -4.13 -16.88 1.46
C VAL A 157 -3.97 -18.40 1.44
N LEU A 158 -2.76 -18.90 1.15
CA LEU A 158 -2.48 -20.33 1.13
C LEU A 158 -2.72 -20.96 2.49
N LEU A 159 -2.17 -20.36 3.55
CA LEU A 159 -2.34 -20.86 4.91
C LEU A 159 -3.81 -20.90 5.33
N GLN A 160 -4.59 -19.86 5.03
CA GLN A 160 -6.03 -19.84 5.31
C GLN A 160 -6.75 -20.99 4.59
N LYS A 161 -6.47 -21.18 3.30
CA LYS A 161 -7.05 -22.27 2.49
C LYS A 161 -6.73 -23.66 3.05
N HIS A 162 -5.55 -23.83 3.64
CA HIS A 162 -5.14 -25.08 4.28
C HIS A 162 -5.77 -25.23 5.67
N LEU A 163 -5.79 -24.17 6.48
CA LEU A 163 -6.42 -24.16 7.81
C LEU A 163 -7.89 -24.53 7.76
N ASP A 164 -8.64 -24.05 6.76
CA ASP A 164 -10.07 -24.37 6.59
C ASP A 164 -10.35 -25.87 6.38
N LYS A 165 -9.31 -26.64 6.01
CA LYS A 165 -9.39 -28.10 5.79
C LYS A 165 -8.86 -28.90 6.98
N VAL A 166 -8.27 -28.26 7.99
CA VAL A 166 -7.77 -28.94 9.19
C VAL A 166 -8.97 -29.27 10.11
N PRO A 167 -9.11 -30.52 10.61
CA PRO A 167 -10.17 -30.87 11.54
C PRO A 167 -10.13 -30.02 12.82
N ALA A 168 -11.29 -29.64 13.33
CA ALA A 168 -11.41 -28.77 14.51
C ALA A 168 -10.75 -29.39 15.76
N GLU A 169 -10.73 -30.72 15.86
CA GLU A 169 -10.10 -31.45 16.97
C GLU A 169 -8.59 -31.23 17.01
N VAL A 170 -7.95 -31.10 15.84
CA VAL A 170 -6.51 -30.85 15.71
C VAL A 170 -6.21 -29.41 16.17
N LEU A 171 -6.97 -28.43 15.68
CA LEU A 171 -6.83 -27.03 16.07
C LEU A 171 -7.10 -26.81 17.57
N ALA A 172 -8.09 -27.51 18.14
CA ALA A 172 -8.44 -27.38 19.55
C ALA A 172 -7.36 -27.94 20.51
N ARG A 173 -6.63 -28.99 20.12
CA ARG A 173 -5.49 -29.50 20.90
C ARG A 173 -4.43 -28.41 21.10
N ASN A 174 -4.18 -27.63 20.06
CA ASN A 174 -3.20 -26.55 20.08
C ASN A 174 -3.64 -25.37 20.96
N LEU A 175 -4.95 -25.20 21.25
CA LEU A 175 -5.45 -24.17 22.20
C LEU A 175 -5.20 -24.53 23.67
N ASN A 176 -5.13 -25.81 23.99
CA ASN A 176 -5.05 -26.29 25.37
C ASN A 176 -3.62 -26.47 25.90
N ARG A 177 -2.59 -26.40 25.05
CA ARG A 177 -1.18 -26.44 25.46
C ARG A 177 -0.73 -25.08 26.00
N LYS A 178 -0.65 -24.97 27.33
CA LYS A 178 -0.18 -23.78 28.06
C LYS A 178 1.32 -23.84 28.41
N ASP A 179 1.93 -24.98 28.19
CA ASP A 179 3.32 -25.32 28.52
C ASP A 179 4.34 -24.83 27.48
N ILE A 180 3.87 -24.49 26.28
CA ILE A 180 4.70 -23.98 25.18
C ILE A 180 4.27 -22.57 24.77
N ASN A 181 5.24 -21.78 24.27
CA ASN A 181 4.99 -20.41 23.85
C ASN A 181 4.28 -20.34 22.49
N LEU A 182 3.80 -19.15 22.12
CA LEU A 182 3.01 -18.96 20.88
C LEU A 182 3.78 -19.30 19.59
N LEU A 183 5.10 -19.12 19.56
CA LEU A 183 5.92 -19.46 18.39
C LEU A 183 6.03 -20.98 18.23
N GLN A 184 6.31 -21.69 19.32
CA GLN A 184 6.36 -23.16 19.32
C GLN A 184 5.01 -23.78 18.94
N ARG A 185 3.90 -23.18 19.40
CA ARG A 185 2.55 -23.60 19.00
C ARG A 185 2.29 -23.39 17.51
N LEU A 186 2.78 -22.29 16.95
CA LEU A 186 2.68 -22.02 15.51
C LEU A 186 3.49 -23.04 14.70
N ASP A 187 4.71 -23.37 15.11
CA ASP A 187 5.56 -24.36 14.45
C ASP A 187 4.92 -25.76 14.44
N GLU A 188 4.33 -26.19 15.57
CA GLU A 188 3.60 -27.47 15.65
C GLU A 188 2.38 -27.49 14.72
N VAL A 189 1.54 -26.45 14.76
CA VAL A 189 0.37 -26.32 13.87
C VAL A 189 0.81 -26.34 12.41
N TYR A 190 1.88 -25.63 12.08
CA TYR A 190 2.41 -25.58 10.72
C TYR A 190 2.90 -26.96 10.27
N ALA A 191 3.66 -27.68 11.10
CA ALA A 191 4.10 -29.04 10.81
C ALA A 191 2.91 -30.01 10.65
N GLU A 192 1.86 -29.90 11.46
CA GLU A 192 0.63 -30.69 11.31
C GLU A 192 -0.09 -30.39 9.99
N ILE A 193 -0.17 -29.12 9.59
CA ILE A 193 -0.70 -28.71 8.29
C ILE A 193 0.11 -29.35 7.16
N LEU A 194 1.44 -29.25 7.18
CA LEU A 194 2.30 -29.84 6.15
C LEU A 194 2.12 -31.37 6.05
N ASN A 195 2.01 -32.05 7.20
CA ASN A 195 1.79 -33.49 7.26
C ASN A 195 0.40 -33.90 6.73
N LEU A 196 -0.65 -33.11 7.00
CA LEU A 196 -2.02 -33.37 6.53
C LEU A 196 -2.18 -33.19 5.02
N PHE A 197 -1.46 -32.23 4.44
CA PHE A 197 -1.55 -31.97 3.00
C PHE A 197 -0.55 -32.76 2.17
N GLY A 198 0.39 -33.48 2.82
CA GLY A 198 1.43 -34.28 2.17
C GLY A 198 2.18 -33.44 1.15
N GLU A 199 3.24 -32.74 1.54
CA GLU A 199 3.95 -31.92 0.57
C GLU A 199 4.45 -32.73 -0.64
N VAL A 200 4.19 -32.12 -1.81
CA VAL A 200 4.92 -32.17 -3.09
C VAL A 200 6.27 -32.87 -3.07
#